data_AF-A0A350HY57-F1
#
_entry.id   AF-A0A350HY57-F1
#
_cell.length_a   1.000
_cell.length_b   1.000
_cell.length_c   1.000
_cell.angle_alpha   90.00
_cell.angle_beta   90.00
_cell.angle_gamma   90.00
#
_symmetry.space_group_name_H-M   'P 1'
#
loop_
_entity.id
_entity.type
_entity.pdbx_description
1 polymer ?
#
loop_
_entity_poly.entity_id
_entity_poly.type
_entity_poly.pdbx_seq_one_letter_code
_entity_poly.pdbx_strand_id
1 'polypeptide(L)'
;MKAQPDGFKLTFTEPVNPEAAANLDSYKMESYTYRLESRYGGPEDDKKEVKITHAQVSKDGMSVRIKIDPIRAGYVHELHMEGLTSKKGDSLLHDEAYYTLVNIPTDAHL
;
A
#
# COMPACT_ATOMS: atom_id res chain seq x y z
N MET A 1 1.44 5.55 3.79
CA MET A 1 1.33 5.45 2.31
C MET A 1 1.12 6.82 1.70
N LYS A 2 1.73 7.11 0.54
CA LYS A 2 1.44 8.29 -0.29
C LYS A 2 1.01 7.85 -1.68
N ALA A 3 -0.14 8.33 -2.16
CA ALA A 3 -0.65 8.00 -3.49
C ALA A 3 0.27 8.48 -4.61
N GLN A 4 0.30 7.71 -5.70
CA GLN A 4 1.03 7.93 -6.95
C GLN A 4 0.11 7.53 -8.11
N PRO A 5 0.37 7.99 -9.36
CA PRO A 5 -0.52 7.72 -10.49
C PRO A 5 -0.80 6.22 -10.75
N ASP A 6 0.17 5.37 -10.45
CA ASP A 6 0.14 3.92 -10.66
C ASP A 6 0.37 3.13 -9.36
N GLY A 7 0.11 3.72 -8.18
CA GLY A 7 0.13 2.99 -6.90
C GLY A 7 0.53 3.86 -5.71
N PHE A 8 1.51 3.41 -4.92
CA PHE A 8 1.89 4.10 -3.68
C PHE A 8 3.40 4.20 -3.46
N LYS A 9 3.81 5.23 -2.73
CA LYS A 9 5.10 5.30 -2.04
C LYS A 9 4.89 4.96 -0.56
N LEU A 10 5.60 3.95 -0.08
CA LEU A 10 5.72 3.58 1.32
C LEU A 10 6.96 4.26 1.88
N THR A 11 6.86 4.86 3.07
CA THR A 11 8.01 5.45 3.78
C THR A 11 8.09 4.78 5.14
N PHE A 12 9.30 4.37 5.50
CA PHE A 12 9.58 3.62 6.73
C PHE A 12 10.33 4.51 7.72
N THR A 13 10.29 4.13 9.00
CA THR A 13 10.99 4.84 10.08
C THR A 13 12.46 4.43 10.18
N GLU A 14 12.81 3.26 9.62
CA GLU A 14 14.17 2.76 9.49
C GLU A 14 14.40 2.17 8.09
N PRO A 15 15.67 2.02 7.64
CA PRO A 15 15.95 1.35 6.39
C PRO A 15 15.44 -0.10 6.37
N VAL A 16 14.70 -0.47 5.34
CA VAL A 16 14.18 -1.84 5.17
C VAL A 16 15.25 -2.80 4.65
N ASN A 17 15.05 -4.09 4.87
CA ASN A 17 15.79 -5.13 4.17
C ASN A 17 15.43 -5.07 2.67
N PRO A 18 16.39 -4.80 1.76
CA PRO A 18 16.10 -4.60 0.35
C PRO A 18 15.60 -5.85 -0.36
N GLU A 19 16.03 -7.05 0.07
CA GLU A 19 15.59 -8.30 -0.55
C GLU A 19 14.12 -8.59 -0.20
N ALA A 20 13.78 -8.51 1.09
CA ALA A 20 12.41 -8.68 1.56
C ALA A 20 11.47 -7.61 0.97
N ALA A 21 11.92 -6.36 0.88
CA ALA A 21 11.13 -5.25 0.37
C ALA A 21 11.04 -5.18 -1.17
N ALA A 22 11.88 -5.92 -1.89
CA ALA A 22 11.74 -6.08 -3.35
C ALA A 22 10.90 -7.30 -3.72
N ASN A 23 10.66 -8.23 -2.78
CA ASN A 23 9.85 -9.41 -3.01
C ASN A 23 8.35 -9.05 -3.00
N LEU A 24 7.66 -9.37 -4.10
CA LEU A 24 6.22 -9.09 -4.22
C LEU A 24 5.38 -9.93 -3.26
N ASP A 25 5.84 -11.13 -2.88
CA ASP A 25 5.13 -12.01 -1.95
C ASP A 25 5.11 -11.46 -0.51
N SER A 26 5.93 -10.44 -0.23
CA SER A 26 5.90 -9.70 1.04
C SER A 26 4.69 -8.78 1.16
N TYR A 27 3.87 -8.66 0.12
CA TYR A 27 2.77 -7.73 0.04
C TYR A 27 1.47 -8.43 -0.37
N LYS A 28 0.38 -8.09 0.32
CA LYS A 28 -0.98 -8.40 -0.14
C LYS A 28 -1.80 -7.13 -0.08
N MET A 29 -2.63 -6.90 -1.10
CA MET A 29 -3.49 -5.74 -1.11
C MET A 29 -4.90 -6.13 -1.51
N GLU A 30 -5.85 -5.54 -0.82
CA GLU A 30 -7.25 -5.54 -1.20
C GLU A 30 -7.78 -4.12 -1.21
N SER A 31 -8.92 -3.96 -1.86
CA SER A 31 -9.59 -2.69 -1.96
C SER A 31 -11.08 -2.87 -1.83
N TYR A 32 -11.73 -1.97 -1.09
CA TYR A 32 -13.17 -2.00 -0.83
C TYR A 32 -13.68 -0.58 -0.59
N THR A 33 -14.99 -0.42 -0.65
CA THR A 33 -15.67 0.80 -0.21
C THR A 33 -16.64 0.46 0.89
N TYR A 34 -17.29 1.46 1.47
CA TYR A 34 -18.31 1.26 2.48
C TYR A 34 -19.66 1.68 1.93
N ARG A 35 -20.66 0.83 2.12
CA ARG A 35 -22.04 1.19 1.78
C ARG A 35 -22.56 2.24 2.75
N LEU A 36 -23.09 3.34 2.22
CA LEU A 36 -23.70 4.38 3.03
C LEU A 36 -25.03 3.88 3.58
N GLU A 37 -25.07 3.63 4.89
CA GLU A 37 -26.26 3.20 5.61
C GLU A 37 -26.41 4.02 6.91
N SER A 38 -27.63 4.14 7.42
CA SER A 38 -27.91 4.97 8.61
C SER A 38 -27.37 4.41 9.92
N ARG A 39 -27.04 3.11 9.95
CA ARG A 39 -26.38 2.49 11.11
C ARG A 39 -24.91 2.90 11.13
N TYR A 40 -24.37 3.13 12.33
CA TYR A 40 -22.94 3.33 12.50
C TYR A 40 -22.18 2.03 12.16
N GLY A 41 -21.15 2.15 11.33
CA GLY A 41 -20.44 0.99 10.76
C GLY A 41 -21.20 0.36 9.61
N GLY A 42 -20.86 0.78 8.38
CA GLY A 42 -21.28 0.09 7.16
C GLY A 42 -20.38 -1.14 6.93
N PRO A 43 -20.90 -2.22 6.33
CA PRO A 43 -20.08 -3.35 5.91
C PRO A 43 -19.16 -2.89 4.77
N GLU A 44 -18.00 -3.53 4.65
CA GLU A 44 -17.19 -3.45 3.45
C GLU A 44 -17.99 -3.98 2.25
N ASP A 45 -17.90 -3.27 1.13
CA ASP A 45 -18.63 -3.56 -0.11
C ASP A 45 -17.67 -3.45 -1.31
N ASP A 46 -18.02 -4.16 -2.40
CA ASP A 46 -17.21 -4.30 -3.63
C ASP A 46 -15.71 -4.58 -3.34
N LYS A 47 -15.44 -5.51 -2.41
CA LYS A 47 -14.08 -5.95 -2.08
C LYS A 47 -13.44 -6.67 -3.27
N LYS A 48 -12.21 -6.28 -3.60
CA LYS A 48 -11.39 -6.89 -4.67
C LYS A 48 -9.95 -7.02 -4.25
N GLU A 49 -9.32 -8.10 -4.68
CA GLU A 49 -7.87 -8.23 -4.65
C GLU A 49 -7.23 -7.22 -5.61
N VAL A 50 -6.14 -6.61 -5.17
CA VAL A 50 -5.33 -5.67 -5.95
C VAL A 50 -3.92 -6.23 -6.04
N LYS A 51 -3.44 -6.48 -7.26
CA LYS A 51 -2.12 -7.08 -7.46
C LYS A 51 -1.05 -6.02 -7.29
N ILE A 52 -0.03 -6.33 -6.50
CA ILE A 52 1.23 -5.58 -6.50
C ILE A 52 2.06 -6.09 -7.68
N THR A 53 2.28 -5.23 -8.68
CA THR A 53 2.97 -5.61 -9.93
C THR A 53 4.45 -5.24 -9.92
N HIS A 54 4.86 -4.36 -9.00
CA HIS A 54 6.25 -3.93 -8.85
C HIS A 54 6.51 -3.40 -7.44
N ALA A 55 7.70 -3.64 -6.91
CA ALA A 55 8.21 -3.06 -5.68
C ALA A 55 9.66 -2.61 -5.89
N GLN A 56 9.92 -1.31 -5.71
CA GLN A 56 11.26 -0.73 -5.86
C GLN A 56 11.69 -0.03 -4.59
N VAL A 57 12.75 -0.53 -3.97
CA VAL A 57 13.36 0.04 -2.77
C VAL A 57 14.22 1.26 -3.16
N SER A 58 14.12 2.36 -2.40
CA SER A 58 14.98 3.52 -2.59
C SER A 58 16.43 3.23 -2.20
N LYS A 59 17.37 4.02 -2.73
CA LYS A 59 18.82 3.83 -2.47
C LYS A 59 19.19 3.88 -0.99
N ASP A 60 18.48 4.67 -0.20
CA ASP A 60 18.66 4.82 1.24
C ASP A 60 17.89 3.76 2.06
N GLY A 61 17.08 2.92 1.41
CA GLY A 61 16.22 1.92 2.07
C GLY A 61 15.03 2.52 2.84
N MET A 62 14.83 3.83 2.80
CA MET A 62 13.80 4.50 3.62
C MET A 62 12.41 4.49 2.97
N SER A 63 12.30 4.04 1.73
CA SER A 63 11.02 3.99 1.02
C SER A 63 10.95 2.86 -0.01
N VAL A 64 9.73 2.45 -0.32
CA VAL A 64 9.43 1.50 -1.40
C VAL A 64 8.35 2.11 -2.29
N ARG A 65 8.60 2.13 -3.60
CA ARG A 65 7.59 2.48 -4.63
C ARG A 65 6.91 1.20 -5.09
N ILE A 66 5.63 1.05 -4.78
CA ILE A 66 4.82 -0.10 -5.18
C ILE A 66 3.84 0.24 -6.31
N LYS A 67 3.89 -0.49 -7.42
CA LYS A 67 2.87 -0.36 -8.47
C LYS A 67 1.75 -1.38 -8.24
N ILE A 68 0.52 -0.97 -8.52
CA ILE A 68 -0.66 -1.80 -8.28
C ILE A 68 -1.56 -1.86 -9.50
N ASP A 69 -2.29 -2.95 -9.65
CA ASP A 69 -3.32 -3.12 -10.68
C ASP A 69 -4.47 -4.00 -10.14
N PRO A 70 -5.73 -3.53 -10.14
CA PRO A 70 -6.20 -2.21 -10.57
C PRO A 70 -5.96 -1.10 -9.53
N ILE A 71 -5.82 0.14 -9.98
CA ILE A 71 -5.91 1.33 -9.12
C ILE A 71 -7.35 1.84 -9.08
N ARG A 72 -7.93 2.03 -7.87
CA ARG A 72 -9.38 2.26 -7.70
C ARG A 72 -9.68 3.56 -6.95
N ALA A 73 -9.94 4.66 -7.68
CA ALA A 73 -10.42 5.89 -7.06
C ALA A 73 -11.79 5.69 -6.38
N GLY A 74 -11.99 6.28 -5.21
CA GLY A 74 -13.16 6.14 -4.34
C GLY A 74 -13.12 4.96 -3.36
N TYR A 75 -12.02 4.20 -3.31
CA TYR A 75 -11.90 3.00 -2.49
C TYR A 75 -10.79 3.10 -1.45
N VAL A 76 -10.98 2.39 -0.33
CA VAL A 76 -9.92 2.04 0.61
C VAL A 76 -9.00 1.05 -0.09
N HIS A 77 -7.70 1.22 0.12
CA HIS A 77 -6.68 0.23 -0.20
C HIS A 77 -6.06 -0.20 1.12
N GLU A 78 -6.21 -1.47 1.43
CA GLU A 78 -5.66 -2.13 2.60
C GLU A 78 -4.45 -2.95 2.16
N LEU A 79 -3.30 -2.66 2.74
CA LEU A 79 -2.02 -3.25 2.41
C LEU A 79 -1.49 -4.00 3.63
N HIS A 80 -1.22 -5.28 3.44
CA HIS A 80 -0.56 -6.17 4.39
C HIS A 80 0.91 -6.39 3.98
N MET A 81 1.82 -6.39 4.95
CA MET A 81 3.27 -6.38 4.75
C MET A 81 4.00 -7.41 5.65
N GLU A 82 3.37 -8.54 5.93
CA GLU A 82 3.83 -9.60 6.88
C GLU A 82 5.30 -10.04 6.67
N GLY A 83 5.85 -9.91 5.46
CA GLY A 83 7.21 -10.32 5.10
C GLY A 83 8.30 -9.26 5.28
N LEU A 84 7.95 -8.02 5.67
CA LEU A 84 8.92 -6.93 5.76
C LEU A 84 9.69 -6.89 7.08
N THR A 85 10.99 -6.69 6.96
CA THR A 85 11.87 -6.43 8.11
C THR A 85 12.73 -5.19 7.88
N SER A 86 13.21 -4.59 8.97
CA SER A 86 14.31 -3.62 8.92
C SER A 86 15.60 -4.29 8.42
N LYS A 87 16.58 -3.48 8.04
CA LYS A 87 17.93 -3.96 7.71
C LYS A 87 18.63 -4.66 8.88
N LYS A 88 18.19 -4.39 10.12
CA LYS A 88 18.69 -5.05 11.33
C LYS A 88 17.96 -6.37 11.64
N GLY A 89 16.88 -6.67 10.92
CA GLY A 89 16.07 -7.88 11.10
C GLY A 89 14.82 -7.70 11.96
N ASP A 90 14.49 -6.47 12.38
CA ASP A 90 13.30 -6.21 13.18
C ASP A 90 12.04 -6.26 12.30
N SER A 91 11.00 -6.94 12.76
CA SER A 91 9.69 -6.94 12.11
C SER A 91 8.97 -5.59 12.26
N LEU A 92 8.02 -5.31 11.36
CA LEU A 92 7.10 -4.19 11.56
C LEU A 92 6.27 -4.39 12.82
N LEU A 93 6.09 -3.32 13.60
CA LEU A 93 5.16 -3.33 14.74
C LEU A 93 3.70 -3.43 14.28
N HIS A 94 3.40 -2.77 13.16
CA HIS A 94 2.14 -2.83 12.44
C HIS A 94 2.46 -3.05 10.96
N ASP A 95 2.11 -4.22 10.46
CA ASP A 95 2.31 -4.65 9.07
C ASP A 95 1.12 -4.30 8.16
N GLU A 96 0.08 -3.68 8.72
CA GLU A 96 -1.08 -3.20 7.99
C GLU A 96 -1.01 -1.69 7.73
N ALA A 97 -1.43 -1.27 6.54
CA ALA A 97 -1.59 0.13 6.18
C ALA A 97 -2.86 0.34 5.36
N TYR A 98 -3.56 1.43 5.65
CA TYR A 98 -4.84 1.76 5.02
C TYR A 98 -4.75 3.12 4.34
N TYR A 99 -5.31 3.22 3.12
CA TYR A 99 -5.38 4.48 2.39
C TYR A 99 -6.68 4.60 1.59
N THR A 100 -7.50 5.60 1.92
CA THR A 100 -8.66 5.97 1.09
C THR A 100 -8.22 6.80 -0.10
N LEU A 101 -8.19 6.19 -1.29
CA LEU A 101 -7.79 6.85 -2.52
C LEU A 101 -8.99 7.57 -3.13
N VAL A 102 -9.21 8.85 -2.78
CA VAL A 102 -10.34 9.62 -3.34
C VAL A 102 -10.12 9.91 -4.83
N ASN A 103 -8.93 10.38 -5.20
CA ASN A 103 -8.55 10.68 -6.59
C ASN A 103 -7.18 10.07 -6.87
N ILE A 104 -6.99 9.57 -8.10
CA ILE A 104 -5.68 9.16 -8.58
C ILE A 104 -4.88 10.43 -8.89
N PRO A 105 -3.70 10.64 -8.27
CA PRO A 105 -2.87 11.79 -8.61
C PRO A 105 -2.48 11.75 -10.09
N THR A 106 -2.62 12.88 -10.77
CA THR A 106 -1.92 13.11 -12.04
C THR A 106 -0.48 13.52 -11.74
N ASP A 107 0.44 13.30 -12.68
CA ASP A 107 1.82 13.74 -12.54
C ASP A 107 1.83 15.28 -12.41
N ALA A 108 1.96 15.77 -11.17
CA ALA A 108 1.91 17.19 -10.85
C ALA A 108 3.32 17.78 -10.97
N HIS A 109 3.83 17.84 -12.19
CA HIS A 109 5.02 18.62 -12.54
C HIS A 109 4.81 19.32 -13.90
N LEU A 110 4.25 20.52 -13.82
CA LEU A 110 4.62 21.68 -14.64
C LEU A 110 5.10 22.78 -13.70
#